data_AF-T0ZZA2-F1
#
_entry.id   AF-T0ZZA2-F1
#
_cell.length_a   1.000
_cell.length_b   1.000
_cell.length_c   1.000
_cell.angle_alpha   90.00
_cell.angle_beta   90.00
_cell.angle_gamma   90.00
#
_symmetry.space_group_name_H-M   'P 1'
#
loop_
_entity.id
_entity.type
_entity.pdbx_description
1 polymer ?
#
loop_
_entity_poly.entity_id
_entity_poly.type
_entity_poly.pdbx_seq_one_letter_code
_entity_poly.pdbx_strand_id
1 'polypeptide(L)'
;MSMATIDERKNSDGSRSYVAQVRIKPFNPASKTFHERDFPDGRKGAKKAAESWAEELEKTLREQRGRGGVRKDVGNITLRRLGDEYLADPETKALSTYDEREMQIGWWLNQYGATKALEFPSPVLLREARDTLSREYQAGTVNRYLAAARAMVNFGRATGLLPPNLVWPPRLMLTEPKARERFLNDEELGQ
;
A
#
# COMPACT_ATOMS: atom_id res chain seq x y z
N MET A 1 -27.72 -10.06 -1.02
CA MET A 1 -27.93 -11.53 -0.96
C MET A 1 -26.79 -12.10 -0.12
N SER A 2 -27.12 -12.86 0.94
CA SER A 2 -26.13 -13.43 1.86
C SER A 2 -25.17 -14.35 1.10
N MET A 3 -23.86 -14.16 1.29
CA MET A 3 -22.81 -14.88 0.56
C MET A 3 -22.05 -15.90 1.42
N ALA A 4 -22.32 -15.92 2.74
CA ALA A 4 -21.99 -17.02 3.62
C ALA A 4 -22.99 -18.18 3.44
N THR A 5 -22.49 -19.39 3.22
CA THR A 5 -23.27 -20.64 3.18
C THR A 5 -22.74 -21.59 4.23
N ILE A 6 -23.63 -22.27 4.95
CA ILE A 6 -23.27 -23.25 5.97
C ILE A 6 -23.89 -24.59 5.58
N ASP A 7 -23.04 -25.54 5.23
CA ASP A 7 -23.45 -26.89 4.91
C ASP A 7 -23.28 -27.80 6.12
N GLU A 8 -24.35 -28.51 6.48
CA GLU A 8 -24.32 -29.54 7.52
C GLU A 8 -24.00 -30.90 6.90
N ARG A 9 -23.02 -31.61 7.47
CA ARG A 9 -22.63 -32.97 7.07
C ARG A 9 -22.76 -33.92 8.26
N LYS A 10 -23.34 -35.08 8.00
CA LYS A 10 -23.36 -36.21 8.93
C LYS A 10 -22.18 -37.13 8.63
N ASN A 11 -21.37 -37.40 9.63
CA ASN A 11 -20.21 -38.26 9.52
C ASN A 11 -20.61 -39.73 9.70
N SER A 12 -19.73 -40.63 9.28
CA SER A 12 -19.93 -42.09 9.40
C SER A 12 -20.03 -42.57 10.85
N ASP A 13 -19.43 -41.84 11.79
CA ASP A 13 -19.50 -42.08 13.24
C ASP A 13 -20.79 -41.54 13.88
N GLY A 14 -21.70 -40.97 13.09
CA GLY A 14 -22.96 -40.37 13.56
C GLY A 14 -22.84 -38.93 14.05
N SER A 15 -21.62 -38.40 14.21
CA SER A 15 -21.37 -37.00 14.57
C SER A 15 -21.71 -36.04 13.43
N ARG A 16 -21.86 -34.75 13.75
CA ARG A 16 -22.12 -33.71 12.75
C ARG A 16 -20.91 -32.80 12.54
N SER A 17 -20.81 -32.24 11.36
CA SER A 17 -19.82 -31.23 11.02
C SER A 17 -20.45 -30.13 10.17
N TYR A 18 -20.01 -28.90 10.40
CA TYR A 18 -20.53 -27.70 9.76
C TYR A 18 -19.43 -27.09 8.90
N VAL A 19 -19.68 -26.96 7.60
CA VAL A 19 -18.75 -26.31 6.67
C VAL A 19 -19.27 -24.93 6.34
N ALA A 20 -18.60 -23.91 6.85
CA ALA A 20 -18.87 -22.54 6.47
C ALA A 20 -18.08 -22.18 5.22
N GLN A 21 -18.72 -21.53 4.25
CA GLN A 21 -18.12 -21.05 3.02
C GLN A 21 -18.44 -19.57 2.81
N VAL A 22 -17.42 -18.75 2.55
CA VAL A 22 -17.56 -17.31 2.28
C VAL A 22 -17.02 -17.03 0.88
N ARG A 23 -17.86 -16.44 0.02
CA ARG A 23 -17.55 -16.17 -1.39
C ARG A 23 -17.74 -14.70 -1.72
N ILE A 24 -16.69 -13.89 -1.63
CA ILE A 24 -16.75 -12.45 -1.89
C ILE A 24 -15.72 -12.07 -2.94
N LYS A 25 -16.18 -11.67 -4.15
CA LYS A 25 -15.29 -11.12 -5.18
C LYS A 25 -14.67 -9.80 -4.70
N PRO A 26 -13.38 -9.52 -4.96
CA PRO A 26 -12.42 -10.28 -5.78
C PRO A 26 -11.61 -11.36 -5.04
N PHE A 27 -11.86 -11.61 -3.75
CA PHE A 27 -11.08 -12.54 -2.93
C PHE A 27 -11.32 -14.01 -3.33
N ASN A 28 -10.32 -14.85 -3.07
CA ASN A 28 -10.46 -16.30 -3.22
C ASN A 28 -11.53 -16.83 -2.25
N PRO A 29 -12.38 -17.79 -2.68
CA PRO A 29 -13.33 -18.44 -1.78
C PRO A 29 -12.62 -19.03 -0.56
N ALA A 30 -13.16 -18.75 0.63
CA ALA A 30 -12.66 -19.30 1.88
C ALA A 30 -13.68 -20.28 2.47
N SER A 31 -13.19 -21.38 3.04
CA SER A 31 -14.04 -22.36 3.72
C SER A 31 -13.39 -22.86 4.98
N LYS A 32 -14.19 -23.14 6.02
CA LYS A 32 -13.73 -23.73 7.27
C LYS A 32 -14.75 -24.74 7.78
N THR A 33 -14.24 -25.86 8.29
CA THR A 33 -15.05 -26.94 8.87
C THR A 33 -14.98 -26.88 10.39
N PHE A 34 -16.13 -27.12 11.03
CA PHE A 34 -16.31 -27.13 12.47
C PHE A 34 -16.93 -28.47 12.87
N HIS A 35 -16.21 -29.30 13.64
CA HIS A 35 -16.74 -30.59 14.09
C HIS A 35 -17.46 -30.43 15.42
N GLU A 36 -18.62 -31.08 15.58
CA GLU A 36 -19.41 -31.04 16.82
C GLU A 36 -18.59 -31.39 18.08
N ARG A 37 -17.69 -32.36 17.97
CA ARG A 37 -16.84 -32.84 19.07
C ARG A 37 -15.86 -31.78 19.61
N ASP A 38 -15.58 -30.73 18.84
CA ASP A 38 -14.62 -29.69 19.20
C ASP A 38 -15.25 -28.61 20.10
N PHE A 39 -16.57 -28.69 20.36
CA PHE A 39 -17.33 -27.67 21.07
C PHE A 39 -18.04 -28.21 22.32
N PRO A 40 -18.01 -27.49 23.47
CA PRO A 40 -18.68 -27.91 24.70
C PRO A 40 -20.20 -28.05 24.54
N ASP A 41 -20.81 -27.18 23.73
CA ASP A 41 -22.24 -27.17 23.42
C ASP A 41 -22.62 -28.11 22.26
N GLY A 42 -21.70 -29.01 21.89
CA GLY A 42 -21.85 -29.99 20.81
C GLY A 42 -22.33 -29.37 19.50
N ARG A 43 -23.39 -29.95 18.91
CA ARG A 43 -24.02 -29.48 17.68
C ARG A 43 -24.31 -27.97 17.65
N LYS A 44 -24.87 -27.43 18.73
CA LYS A 44 -25.27 -26.02 18.79
C LYS A 44 -24.05 -25.10 18.79
N GLY A 45 -23.01 -25.48 19.54
CA GLY A 45 -21.74 -24.76 19.59
C GLY A 45 -21.05 -24.71 18.23
N ALA A 46 -20.93 -25.87 17.57
CA ALA A 46 -20.29 -25.97 16.25
C ALA A 46 -21.04 -25.17 15.17
N LYS A 47 -22.38 -25.21 15.17
CA LYS A 47 -23.18 -24.42 14.23
C LYS A 47 -23.00 -22.92 14.46
N LYS A 48 -23.10 -22.45 15.70
CA LYS A 48 -22.93 -21.03 16.06
C LYS A 48 -21.53 -20.52 15.74
N ALA A 49 -20.51 -21.35 15.96
CA ALA A 49 -19.12 -21.02 15.60
C ALA A 49 -18.95 -20.88 14.08
N ALA A 50 -19.59 -21.75 13.29
CA ALA A 50 -19.60 -21.65 11.83
C ALA A 50 -20.29 -20.38 11.33
N GLU A 51 -21.45 -20.02 11.91
CA GLU A 51 -22.18 -18.78 11.62
C GLU A 51 -21.33 -17.54 11.96
N SER A 52 -20.81 -17.47 13.19
CA SER A 52 -20.00 -16.34 13.64
C SER A 52 -18.75 -16.16 12.79
N TRP A 53 -18.05 -17.24 12.45
CA TRP A 53 -16.84 -17.16 11.63
C TRP A 53 -17.16 -16.67 10.22
N ALA A 54 -18.24 -17.16 9.63
CA ALA A 54 -18.65 -16.76 8.29
C ALA A 54 -19.05 -15.28 8.24
N GLU A 55 -19.81 -14.80 9.24
CA GLU A 55 -20.21 -13.40 9.37
C GLU A 55 -19.01 -12.47 9.60
N GLU A 56 -18.11 -12.83 10.50
CA GLU A 56 -16.91 -12.05 10.80
C GLU A 56 -15.99 -11.94 9.57
N LEU A 57 -15.77 -13.06 8.87
CA LEU A 57 -14.97 -13.08 7.66
C LEU A 57 -15.66 -12.32 6.53
N GLU A 58 -16.98 -12.47 6.36
CA GLU A 58 -17.75 -11.71 5.37
C GLU A 58 -17.66 -10.20 5.65
N LYS A 59 -17.85 -9.78 6.90
CA LYS A 59 -17.72 -8.37 7.31
C LYS A 59 -16.31 -7.86 7.01
N THR A 60 -15.28 -8.61 7.41
CA THR A 60 -13.87 -8.25 7.18
C THR A 60 -13.58 -8.10 5.70
N LEU A 61 -13.98 -9.06 4.86
CA LEU A 61 -13.76 -9.02 3.42
C LEU A 61 -14.59 -7.93 2.72
N ARG A 62 -15.78 -7.59 3.22
CA ARG A 62 -16.58 -6.46 2.72
C ARG A 62 -15.98 -5.12 3.10
N GLU A 63 -15.51 -4.97 4.35
CA GLU A 63 -14.79 -3.78 4.80
C GLU A 63 -13.50 -3.60 4.00
N GLN A 64 -12.74 -4.69 3.79
CA GLN A 64 -11.58 -4.67 2.92
C GLN A 64 -11.97 -4.27 1.50
N ARG A 65 -13.00 -4.87 0.89
CA ARG A 65 -13.50 -4.47 -0.44
C ARG A 65 -13.90 -3.00 -0.50
N GLY A 66 -14.58 -2.48 0.52
CA GLY A 66 -15.00 -1.07 0.63
C GLY A 66 -13.82 -0.12 0.84
N ARG A 67 -12.74 -0.59 1.48
CA ARG A 67 -11.47 0.13 1.70
C ARG A 67 -10.42 -0.12 0.59
N GLY A 68 -10.79 -0.72 -0.54
CA GLY A 68 -9.88 -0.93 -1.68
C GLY A 68 -9.13 -2.26 -1.70
N GLY A 69 -9.69 -3.32 -1.11
CA GLY A 69 -9.15 -4.67 -1.05
C GLY A 69 -8.70 -5.16 -2.41
N VAL A 70 -7.37 -5.24 -2.56
CA VAL A 70 -6.58 -5.71 -3.70
C VAL A 70 -7.37 -5.67 -5.02
N ARG A 71 -7.41 -4.48 -5.65
CA ARG A 71 -7.80 -4.38 -7.06
C ARG A 71 -7.02 -5.44 -7.83
N LYS A 72 -7.67 -6.15 -8.76
CA LYS A 72 -6.96 -6.94 -9.80
C LYS A 72 -5.92 -6.09 -10.56
N ASP A 73 -6.07 -4.77 -10.48
CA ASP A 73 -5.19 -3.78 -11.08
C ASP A 73 -3.97 -3.40 -10.24
N VAL A 74 -3.79 -3.87 -8.99
CA VAL A 74 -2.59 -3.53 -8.19
C VAL A 74 -1.31 -3.94 -8.92
N GLY A 75 -1.34 -5.08 -9.62
CA GLY A 75 -0.25 -5.53 -10.49
C GLY A 75 -0.04 -4.68 -11.75
N ASN A 76 -1.03 -3.87 -12.12
CA ASN A 76 -1.07 -3.16 -13.41
C ASN A 76 -0.99 -1.65 -13.30
N ILE A 77 -1.07 -1.08 -12.10
CA ILE A 77 -0.91 0.36 -11.88
C ILE A 77 0.48 0.78 -12.40
N THR A 78 0.49 1.76 -13.29
CA THR A 78 1.70 2.40 -13.76
C THR A 78 2.12 3.51 -12.80
N LEU A 79 3.38 3.92 -12.87
CA LEU A 79 3.88 5.03 -12.07
C LEU A 79 3.13 6.32 -12.37
N ARG A 80 2.76 6.57 -13.64
CA ARG A 80 1.93 7.72 -14.05
C ARG A 80 0.62 7.75 -13.27
N ARG A 81 -0.12 6.65 -13.27
CA ARG A 81 -1.40 6.57 -12.54
C ARG A 81 -1.21 6.78 -11.05
N LEU A 82 -0.16 6.22 -10.45
CA LEU A 82 0.13 6.45 -9.04
C LEU A 82 0.44 7.92 -8.75
N GLY A 83 1.22 8.57 -9.62
CA GLY A 83 1.57 9.98 -9.50
C GLY A 83 0.36 10.90 -9.68
N ASP A 84 -0.52 10.61 -10.63
CA ASP A 84 -1.75 11.38 -10.84
C ASP A 84 -2.66 11.30 -9.61
N GLU A 85 -2.83 10.11 -9.01
CA GLU A 85 -3.61 9.92 -7.77
C GLU A 85 -2.95 10.63 -6.58
N TYR A 86 -1.61 10.57 -6.47
CA TYR A 86 -0.85 11.26 -5.43
C TYR A 86 -0.96 12.79 -5.55
N LEU A 87 -0.86 13.35 -6.75
CA LEU A 87 -0.96 14.80 -6.96
C LEU A 87 -2.40 15.31 -6.89
N ALA A 88 -3.40 14.44 -7.09
CA ALA A 88 -4.82 14.77 -6.96
C ALA A 88 -5.30 14.79 -5.50
N ASP A 89 -4.60 14.08 -4.61
CA ASP A 89 -4.94 13.90 -3.20
C ASP A 89 -5.03 15.23 -2.43
N PRO A 90 -6.10 15.46 -1.63
CA PRO A 90 -6.28 16.70 -0.88
C PRO A 90 -5.17 17.00 0.13
N GLU A 91 -4.63 15.99 0.81
CA GLU A 91 -3.55 16.19 1.78
C GLU A 91 -2.25 16.61 1.08
N THR A 92 -1.98 16.00 -0.07
CA THR A 92 -0.83 16.36 -0.91
C THR A 92 -0.98 17.79 -1.44
N LYS A 93 -2.16 18.17 -1.92
CA LYS A 93 -2.46 19.56 -2.36
C LYS A 93 -2.38 20.60 -1.26
N ALA A 94 -2.59 20.20 -0.01
CA ALA A 94 -2.50 21.11 1.14
C ALA A 94 -1.05 21.40 1.56
N LEU A 95 -0.05 20.76 0.95
CA LEU A 95 1.36 21.02 1.26
C LEU A 95 1.75 22.44 0.81
N SER A 96 2.44 23.17 1.68
CA SER A 96 3.06 24.47 1.32
C SER A 96 4.11 24.35 0.21
N THR A 97 4.61 23.14 -0.02
CA THR A 97 5.63 22.78 -1.02
C THR A 97 5.02 22.02 -2.20
N TYR A 98 3.71 22.16 -2.44
CA TYR A 98 3.01 21.41 -3.49
C TYR A 98 3.62 21.63 -4.87
N ASP A 99 3.87 22.88 -5.27
CA ASP A 99 4.41 23.19 -6.60
C ASP A 99 5.78 22.53 -6.83
N GLU A 100 6.63 22.52 -5.81
CA GLU A 100 7.93 21.87 -5.84
C GLU A 100 7.80 20.34 -5.87
N ARG A 101 6.80 19.81 -5.15
CA ARG A 101 6.46 18.39 -5.16
C ARG A 101 5.96 17.96 -6.53
N GLU A 102 5.06 18.72 -7.14
CA GLU A 102 4.51 18.49 -8.47
C GLU A 102 5.62 18.47 -9.52
N MET A 103 6.52 19.46 -9.50
CA MET A 103 7.68 19.50 -10.39
C MET A 103 8.56 18.25 -10.23
N GLN A 104 8.87 17.86 -8.99
CA GLN A 104 9.72 16.70 -8.71
C GLN A 104 9.06 15.39 -9.18
N ILE A 105 7.78 15.21 -8.89
CA ILE A 105 7.01 14.04 -9.36
C ILE A 105 6.93 14.06 -10.89
N GLY A 106 6.69 15.21 -11.50
CA GLY A 106 6.66 15.39 -12.95
C GLY A 106 7.91 14.83 -13.65
N TRP A 107 9.10 15.08 -13.09
CA TRP A 107 10.34 14.48 -13.60
C TRP A 107 10.29 12.95 -13.59
N TRP A 108 9.88 12.34 -12.48
CA TRP A 108 9.74 10.88 -12.37
C TRP A 108 8.72 10.32 -13.36
N LEU A 109 7.59 11.01 -13.53
CA LEU A 109 6.53 10.57 -14.44
C LEU A 109 6.93 10.69 -15.91
N ASN A 110 7.75 11.68 -16.26
CA ASN A 110 8.26 11.83 -17.63
C ASN A 110 9.25 10.72 -17.99
N GLN A 111 10.10 10.31 -17.04
CA GLN A 111 11.11 9.26 -17.28
C GLN A 111 10.55 7.84 -17.14
N TYR A 112 9.69 7.60 -16.14
CA TYR A 112 9.28 6.26 -15.71
C TYR A 112 7.76 6.09 -15.65
N GLY A 113 6.98 7.00 -16.22
CA GLY A 113 5.51 6.99 -16.12
C GLY A 113 4.86 5.70 -16.62
N ALA A 114 5.44 5.06 -17.64
CA ALA A 114 4.97 3.79 -18.19
C ALA A 114 5.36 2.56 -17.34
N THR A 115 6.37 2.69 -16.48
CA THR A 115 6.85 1.59 -15.61
C THR A 115 5.75 1.17 -14.64
N LYS A 116 5.66 -0.13 -14.35
CA LYS A 116 4.75 -0.62 -13.32
C LYS A 116 5.18 -0.07 -11.96
N ALA A 117 4.23 0.46 -11.20
CA ALA A 117 4.51 1.07 -9.90
C ALA A 117 5.09 0.07 -8.89
N LEU A 118 4.83 -1.23 -9.05
CA LEU A 118 5.46 -2.30 -8.27
C LEU A 118 6.95 -2.51 -8.57
N GLU A 119 7.38 -2.23 -9.80
CA GLU A 119 8.76 -2.42 -10.26
C GLU A 119 9.62 -1.18 -10.01
N PHE A 120 8.96 -0.02 -9.85
CA PHE A 120 9.62 1.27 -9.64
C PHE A 120 10.59 1.32 -8.46
N PRO A 121 10.32 0.71 -7.28
CA PRO A 121 11.25 0.70 -6.15
C PRO A 121 12.46 -0.24 -6.36
N SER A 122 12.82 -0.55 -7.60
CA SER A 122 14.02 -1.32 -7.94
C SER A 122 15.28 -0.53 -7.54
N PRO A 123 16.20 -1.12 -6.74
CA PRO A 123 17.45 -0.47 -6.39
C PRO A 123 18.34 -0.12 -7.60
N VAL A 124 18.26 -0.90 -8.67
CA VAL A 124 19.05 -0.67 -9.89
C VAL A 124 18.52 0.56 -10.63
N LEU A 125 17.21 0.55 -10.93
CA LEU A 125 16.52 1.67 -11.59
C LEU A 125 16.72 2.98 -10.83
N LEU A 126 16.51 2.95 -9.52
CA LEU A 126 16.59 4.15 -8.70
C LEU A 126 18.02 4.68 -8.55
N ARG A 127 19.06 3.83 -8.63
CA ARG A 127 20.46 4.29 -8.65
C ARG A 127 20.80 4.95 -9.98
N GLU A 128 20.37 4.37 -11.10
CA GLU A 128 20.56 4.98 -12.42
C GLU A 128 19.85 6.33 -12.54
N ALA A 129 18.61 6.41 -12.03
CA ALA A 129 17.85 7.66 -11.96
C ALA A 129 18.56 8.72 -11.11
N ARG A 130 19.05 8.32 -9.92
CA ARG A 130 19.83 9.19 -9.03
C ARG A 130 21.09 9.69 -9.72
N ASP A 131 21.85 8.81 -10.36
CA ASP A 131 23.11 9.17 -11.01
C ASP A 131 22.86 10.09 -12.22
N THR A 132 21.70 9.97 -12.87
CA THR A 132 21.24 10.91 -13.90
C THR A 132 20.95 12.29 -13.31
N LEU A 133 20.17 12.37 -12.22
CA LEU A 133 19.91 13.63 -11.51
C LEU A 133 21.20 14.28 -11.00
N SER A 134 22.17 13.49 -10.54
CA SER A 134 23.47 13.98 -10.04
C SER A 134 24.34 14.65 -11.11
N ARG A 135 24.03 14.48 -12.40
CA ARG A 135 24.74 15.22 -13.48
C ARG A 135 24.33 16.68 -13.55
N GLU A 136 23.10 16.99 -13.11
CA GLU A 136 22.51 18.32 -13.24
C GLU A 136 22.35 19.02 -11.89
N TYR A 137 22.19 18.24 -10.82
CA TYR A 137 21.77 18.75 -9.50
C TYR A 137 22.75 18.38 -8.39
N GLN A 138 22.85 19.30 -7.42
CA GLN A 138 23.57 19.05 -6.16
C GLN A 138 22.87 18.00 -5.31
N ALA A 139 23.63 17.33 -4.43
CA ALA A 139 23.16 16.21 -3.61
C ALA A 139 21.84 16.48 -2.87
N GLY A 140 21.68 17.68 -2.27
CA GLY A 140 20.46 18.06 -1.58
C GLY A 140 19.23 18.12 -2.49
N THR A 141 19.40 18.64 -3.72
CA THR A 141 18.32 18.66 -4.71
C THR A 141 17.99 17.24 -5.17
N VAL A 142 18.99 16.42 -5.49
CA VAL A 142 18.77 15.00 -5.85
C VAL A 142 17.99 14.26 -4.75
N ASN A 143 18.35 14.48 -3.49
CA ASN A 143 17.66 13.89 -2.34
C ASN A 143 16.20 14.36 -2.23
N ARG A 144 15.86 15.60 -2.61
CA ARG A 144 14.47 16.07 -2.67
C ARG A 144 13.66 15.33 -3.72
N TYR A 145 14.22 15.09 -4.92
CA TYR A 145 13.58 14.26 -5.95
C TYR A 145 13.35 12.82 -5.46
N LEU A 146 14.36 12.21 -4.85
CA LEU A 146 14.25 10.87 -4.26
C LEU A 146 13.20 10.81 -3.13
N ALA A 147 13.13 11.86 -2.31
CA ALA A 147 12.15 11.96 -1.23
C ALA A 147 10.72 12.10 -1.78
N ALA A 148 10.53 12.85 -2.88
CA ALA A 148 9.24 12.95 -3.58
C ALA A 148 8.77 11.58 -4.09
N ALA A 149 9.63 10.87 -4.80
CA ALA A 149 9.32 9.52 -5.27
C ALA A 149 8.99 8.56 -4.13
N ARG A 150 9.75 8.63 -3.02
CA ARG A 150 9.46 7.82 -1.83
C ARG A 150 8.11 8.17 -1.20
N ALA A 151 7.76 9.45 -1.14
CA ALA A 151 6.46 9.91 -0.62
C ALA A 151 5.30 9.36 -1.46
N MET A 152 5.41 9.44 -2.79
CA MET A 152 4.43 8.87 -3.72
C MET A 152 4.26 7.34 -3.55
N VAL A 153 5.36 6.59 -3.37
CA VAL A 153 5.29 5.15 -3.09
C VAL A 153 4.64 4.87 -1.73
N ASN A 154 4.96 5.65 -0.70
CA ASN A 154 4.33 5.51 0.62
C ASN A 154 2.83 5.83 0.58
N PHE A 155 2.42 6.85 -0.18
CA PHE A 155 1.02 7.13 -0.45
C PHE A 155 0.32 5.93 -1.09
N GLY A 156 0.95 5.32 -2.12
CA GLY A 156 0.42 4.10 -2.74
C GLY A 156 0.22 2.95 -1.74
N ARG A 157 1.15 2.78 -0.80
CA ARG A 157 1.03 1.77 0.28
C ARG A 157 -0.10 2.09 1.25
N ALA A 158 -0.23 3.36 1.66
CA ALA A 158 -1.24 3.81 2.62
C ALA A 158 -2.67 3.72 2.06
N THR A 159 -2.83 3.98 0.76
CA THR A 159 -4.12 3.95 0.06
C THR A 159 -4.50 2.59 -0.52
N GLY A 160 -3.63 1.58 -0.40
CA GLY A 160 -3.86 0.24 -0.94
C GLY A 160 -3.66 0.12 -2.47
N LEU A 161 -3.14 1.16 -3.13
CA LEU A 161 -2.72 1.10 -4.54
C LEU A 161 -1.46 0.25 -4.73
N LEU A 162 -0.63 0.12 -3.69
CA LEU A 162 0.56 -0.73 -3.64
C LEU A 162 0.52 -1.67 -2.42
N PRO A 163 1.18 -2.84 -2.49
CA PRO A 163 1.28 -3.76 -1.37
C PRO A 163 1.95 -3.10 -0.16
N PRO A 164 1.42 -3.31 1.06
CA PRO A 164 1.96 -2.67 2.27
C PRO A 164 3.39 -3.13 2.58
N ASN A 165 3.80 -4.30 2.10
CA ASN A 165 5.15 -4.86 2.27
C ASN A 165 6.15 -4.42 1.19
N LEU A 166 5.77 -3.55 0.25
CA LEU A 166 6.69 -3.00 -0.74
C LEU A 166 7.75 -2.14 -0.05
N VAL A 167 9.02 -2.47 -0.26
CA VAL A 167 10.16 -1.85 0.42
C VAL A 167 10.82 -0.82 -0.49
N TRP A 168 11.01 0.39 0.04
CA TRP A 168 11.87 1.39 -0.59
C TRP A 168 13.35 1.02 -0.38
N PRO A 169 14.22 1.07 -1.41
CA PRO A 169 15.61 0.69 -1.28
C PRO A 169 16.36 1.50 -0.20
N PRO A 170 17.09 0.83 0.71
CA PRO A 170 17.93 1.51 1.68
C PRO A 170 19.15 2.15 0.99
N ARG A 171 19.75 3.16 1.64
CA ARG A 171 21.01 3.81 1.22
C ARG A 171 21.00 4.38 -0.20
N LEU A 172 19.86 4.90 -0.63
CA LEU A 172 19.73 5.55 -1.94
C LEU A 172 20.16 7.02 -1.90
N MET A 173 19.85 7.72 -0.80
CA MET A 173 20.17 9.13 -0.60
C MET A 173 21.68 9.40 -0.63
N LEU A 174 22.06 10.54 -1.19
CA LEU A 174 23.43 11.02 -1.22
C LEU A 174 23.79 11.71 0.10
N THR A 175 25.07 11.63 0.47
CA THR A 175 25.60 12.41 1.60
C THR A 175 25.63 13.88 1.22
N GLU A 176 24.94 14.72 2.00
CA GLU A 176 24.95 16.17 1.79
C GLU A 176 26.19 16.80 2.45
N PRO A 177 26.83 17.78 1.80
CA PRO A 177 27.91 18.53 2.44
C PRO A 177 27.37 19.31 3.64
N LYS A 178 28.22 19.55 4.64
CA LYS A 178 27.84 20.40 5.78
C LYS A 178 27.39 21.77 5.30
N ALA A 179 26.30 22.27 5.89
CA ALA A 179 25.83 23.62 5.62
C ALA A 179 26.96 24.62 5.88
N ARG A 180 27.06 25.65 5.03
CA ARG A 180 27.94 26.78 5.31
C ARG A 180 27.31 27.60 6.43
N GLU A 181 27.74 27.36 7.66
CA GLU A 181 27.42 28.21 8.80
C GLU A 181 28.30 29.46 8.74
N ARG A 182 27.79 30.50 8.07
CA ARG A 182 28.32 31.85 8.18
C ARG A 182 27.21 32.73 8.75
N PHE A 183 27.46 33.28 9.92
CA PHE A 183 26.61 34.31 10.51
C PHE A 183 26.94 35.66 9.86
N LEU A 184 25.93 36.53 9.78
CA LEU A 184 26.14 37.93 9.42
C LEU A 184 27.00 38.58 10.52
N ASN A 185 27.95 39.42 10.13
CA ASN A 185 28.69 40.24 11.08
C ASN A 185 27.87 41.50 11.47
N ASP A 186 28.31 42.23 12.49
CA ASP A 186 27.58 43.40 12.99
C ASP A 186 27.41 44.51 11.93
N GLU A 187 28.35 44.62 10.98
CA GLU A 187 28.26 45.55 9.85
C GLU A 187 27.18 45.13 8.83
N GLU A 188 27.05 43.83 8.55
CA GLU A 188 26.02 43.26 7.67
C GLU A 188 24.62 43.27 8.32
N LEU A 189 24.53 43.28 9.65
CA LEU A 189 23.29 43.36 10.42
C LEU A 189 22.76 44.80 10.57
N GLY A 190 23.63 45.81 10.43
CA GLY A 190 23.30 47.22 10.67
C GLY A 190 22.84 48.02 9.44
N GLN A 191 22.67 47.38 8.28
CA GLN A 191 22.18 48.01 7.03
C GLN A 191 20.71 47.69 6.75
#